data_AF-A0AA97HBQ5-F1
#
_entry.id   AF-A0AA97HBQ5-F1
#
_cell.length_a   1.000
_cell.length_b   1.000
_cell.length_c   1.000
_cell.angle_alpha   90.00
_cell.angle_beta   90.00
_cell.angle_gamma   90.00
#
_symmetry.space_group_name_H-M   'P 1'
#
loop_
_entity.id
_entity.type
_entity.pdbx_description
1 polymer ?
#
loop_
_entity_poly.entity_id
_entity_poly.type
_entity_poly.pdbx_seq_one_letter_code
_entity_poly.pdbx_strand_id
1 'polypeptide(L)'
;MEKCVYCGKALPENKLMAKVHTRSFGVCCEECRARTERYVQLDRRFKTALYLLVFAGGLGFMISAFFGGDGPLHMVGAYIGQLVAGLAFLAFPYPISSFETFHSMSISRVTMITRLIGLLLSVSAVVLLVLTVWGA
;
A
#
# COMPACT_ATOMS: atom_id res chain seq x y z
N MET A 1 18.66 -2.80 -20.22
CA MET A 1 18.58 -1.32 -20.15
C MET A 1 18.15 -0.92 -18.76
N GLU A 2 18.93 -0.08 -18.08
CA GLU A 2 18.53 0.47 -16.78
C GLU A 2 17.28 1.36 -16.95
N LYS A 3 16.32 1.25 -16.04
CA LYS A 3 15.08 2.05 -16.05
C LYS A 3 15.07 2.97 -14.85
N CYS A 4 14.41 4.12 -15.00
CA CYS A 4 14.17 5.05 -13.90
C CYS A 4 13.32 4.37 -12.82
N VAL A 5 13.81 4.35 -11.58
CA VAL A 5 13.14 3.68 -10.46
C VAL A 5 11.75 4.28 -10.15
N TYR A 6 11.56 5.58 -10.37
CA TYR A 6 10.27 6.22 -10.12
C TYR A 6 9.20 5.95 -11.20
N CYS A 7 9.51 6.26 -12.47
CA CYS A 7 8.55 6.28 -13.58
C CYS A 7 8.69 5.11 -14.57
N GLY A 8 9.77 4.32 -14.49
CA GLY A 8 10.01 3.17 -15.36
C GLY A 8 10.49 3.49 -16.78
N LYS A 9 10.70 4.77 -17.13
CA LYS A 9 11.26 5.20 -18.42
C LYS A 9 12.74 4.81 -18.55
N ALA A 10 13.25 4.76 -19.78
CA ALA A 10 14.69 4.59 -20.02
C ALA A 10 15.48 5.75 -19.39
N LEU A 11 16.66 5.42 -18.85
CA LEU A 11 17.54 6.43 -18.25
C LEU A 11 18.30 7.20 -19.36
N PRO A 12 18.40 8.54 -19.25
CA PRO A 12 19.30 9.33 -20.09
C PRO A 12 20.76 9.06 -19.72
N GLU A 13 21.71 9.39 -20.61
CA GLU A 13 23.16 9.26 -20.34
C GLU A 13 23.58 10.03 -19.08
N ASN A 14 23.06 11.25 -18.90
CA ASN A 14 23.23 12.05 -17.67
C ASN A 14 22.19 11.68 -16.61
N LYS A 15 22.25 10.45 -16.12
CA LYS A 15 21.33 9.96 -15.08
C LYS A 15 21.58 10.66 -13.74
N LEU A 16 20.49 11.06 -13.09
CA LEU A 16 20.51 11.56 -11.72
C LEU A 16 20.42 10.37 -10.75
N MET A 17 20.93 10.55 -9.54
CA MET A 17 20.91 9.51 -8.50
C MET A 17 20.03 9.95 -7.34
N ALA A 18 19.00 9.16 -7.03
CA ALA A 18 18.21 9.31 -5.82
C ALA A 18 18.80 8.43 -4.71
N LYS A 19 19.07 9.00 -3.54
CA LYS A 19 19.59 8.23 -2.39
C LYS A 19 18.43 7.54 -1.69
N VAL A 20 18.56 6.23 -1.53
CA VAL A 20 17.56 5.40 -0.88
C VAL A 20 18.22 4.51 0.16
N HIS A 21 18.06 4.88 1.43
CA HIS A 21 18.79 4.27 2.55
C HIS A 21 20.31 4.22 2.28
N THR A 22 20.83 3.02 2.01
CA THR A 22 22.27 2.72 1.79
C THR A 22 22.66 2.65 0.32
N ARG A 23 21.70 2.66 -0.62
CA ARG A 23 21.94 2.54 -2.06
C ARG A 23 21.44 3.75 -2.82
N SER A 24 22.03 4.02 -3.98
CA SER A 24 21.58 5.05 -4.91
C SER A 24 20.96 4.40 -6.14
N PHE A 25 19.89 5.02 -6.67
CA PHE A 25 19.19 4.53 -7.85
C PHE A 25 19.09 5.60 -8.93
N GLY A 26 19.19 5.17 -10.19
CA GLY A 26 19.06 6.04 -11.35
C GLY A 26 17.65 6.59 -11.51
N VAL A 27 17.53 7.89 -11.72
CA VAL A 27 16.29 8.60 -12.05
C VAL A 27 16.48 9.49 -13.28
N CYS A 28 15.39 9.67 -14.04
CA CYS A 28 15.45 10.36 -15.34
C CYS A 28 15.45 11.89 -15.25
N CYS A 29 14.97 12.47 -14.14
CA CYS A 29 14.88 13.93 -13.95
C CYS A 29 14.84 14.29 -12.45
N GLU A 30 15.05 15.57 -12.13
CA GLU A 30 15.00 16.07 -10.74
C GLU A 30 13.64 15.87 -10.09
N GLU A 31 12.55 15.97 -10.85
CA GLU A 31 11.22 15.71 -10.32
C GLU A 31 11.05 14.25 -9.87
N CYS A 32 11.55 13.30 -10.65
CA CYS A 32 11.56 11.88 -10.27
C CYS A 32 12.45 11.65 -9.05
N ARG A 33 13.55 12.39 -8.92
CA ARG A 33 14.41 12.35 -7.72
C ARG A 33 13.65 12.81 -6.48
N ALA A 34 13.05 14.00 -6.53
CA ALA A 34 12.31 14.59 -5.41
C ALA A 34 11.14 13.69 -4.98
N ARG A 35 10.40 13.12 -5.95
CA ARG A 35 9.29 12.20 -5.65
C ARG A 35 9.78 10.87 -5.06
N THR A 36 10.91 10.36 -5.52
CA THR A 36 11.53 9.14 -4.95
C THR A 36 11.98 9.37 -3.52
N GLU A 37 12.69 10.48 -3.25
CA GLU A 37 13.15 10.82 -1.90
C GLU A 37 11.96 11.05 -0.95
N ARG A 38 10.90 11.74 -1.41
CA ARG A 38 9.66 11.91 -0.64
C ARG A 38 8.97 10.58 -0.35
N TYR A 39 8.94 9.67 -1.32
CA TYR A 39 8.37 8.33 -1.14
C TYR A 39 9.13 7.56 -0.06
N VAL A 40 10.47 7.59 -0.09
CA VAL A 40 11.34 6.93 0.89
C VAL A 40 11.19 7.54 2.28
N GLN A 41 11.03 8.87 2.38
CA GLN A 41 10.76 9.52 3.67
C GLN A 41 9.42 9.09 4.28
N LEU A 42 8.37 9.01 3.46
CA LEU A 42 7.05 8.55 3.90
C LEU A 42 7.07 7.07 4.28
N ASP A 43 7.74 6.22 3.49
CA ASP A 43 7.97 4.81 3.82
C ASP A 43 8.65 4.70 5.19
N ARG A 44 9.80 5.36 5.39
CA ARG A 44 10.53 5.32 6.65
C ARG A 44 9.69 5.74 7.85
N ARG A 45 8.84 6.76 7.69
CA ARG A 45 8.02 7.30 8.77
C ARG A 45 6.82 6.41 9.10
N PHE A 46 6.17 5.84 8.09
CA PHE A 46 4.88 5.18 8.24
C PHE A 46 4.90 3.67 8.05
N LYS A 47 6.05 3.07 7.73
CA LYS A 47 6.19 1.61 7.55
C LYS A 47 5.64 0.81 8.74
N THR A 48 6.01 1.19 9.96
CA THR A 48 5.52 0.54 11.17
C THR A 48 4.01 0.72 11.35
N ALA A 49 3.50 1.93 11.10
CA ALA A 49 2.08 2.22 11.20
C ALA A 49 1.25 1.41 10.19
N LEU A 50 1.72 1.32 8.94
CA LEU A 50 1.07 0.53 7.91
C LEU A 50 1.05 -0.96 8.28
N TYR A 51 2.17 -1.53 8.74
CA TYR A 51 2.19 -2.92 9.18
C TYR A 51 1.26 -3.18 10.38
N LEU A 52 1.21 -2.26 11.34
CA LEU A 52 0.30 -2.35 12.48
C LEU A 52 -1.17 -2.29 12.04
N LEU A 53 -1.53 -1.40 11.10
CA LEU A 53 -2.90 -1.29 10.59
C LEU A 53 -3.31 -2.53 9.80
N VAL A 54 -2.42 -3.05 8.95
CA VAL A 54 -2.68 -4.31 8.21
C VAL A 54 -2.80 -5.48 9.17
N PHE A 55 -1.95 -5.55 10.20
CA PHE A 55 -2.03 -6.57 11.24
C PHE A 55 -3.33 -6.46 12.04
N ALA A 56 -3.73 -5.26 12.46
CA ALA A 56 -4.99 -5.03 13.16
C ALA A 56 -6.20 -5.41 12.29
N GLY A 57 -6.16 -5.10 10.98
CA GLY A 57 -7.19 -5.52 10.03
C GLY A 57 -7.29 -7.04 9.91
N GLY A 58 -6.15 -7.72 9.79
CA GLY A 58 -6.08 -9.19 9.76
C GLY A 58 -6.53 -9.84 11.07
N LEU A 59 -6.18 -9.24 12.22
CA LEU A 59 -6.61 -9.70 13.53
C LEU A 59 -8.14 -9.55 13.70
N GLY A 60 -8.71 -8.43 13.26
CA GLY A 60 -10.16 -8.23 13.25
C GLY A 60 -10.88 -9.27 12.38
N PHE A 61 -10.32 -9.59 11.21
CA PHE A 61 -10.81 -10.67 10.36
C PHE A 61 -10.75 -12.02 11.07
N MET A 62 -9.61 -12.36 11.68
CA MET A 62 -9.43 -13.63 12.38
C MET A 62 -10.38 -13.76 13.57
N ILE A 63 -10.51 -12.71 14.40
CA ILE A 63 -11.42 -12.72 15.55
C ILE A 63 -12.86 -12.91 15.08
N SER A 64 -13.31 -12.19 14.05
CA SER A 64 -14.64 -12.40 13.48
C SER A 64 -14.82 -13.83 12.98
N ALA A 65 -13.84 -14.39 12.26
CA ALA A 65 -13.93 -15.74 11.70
C ALA A 65 -14.02 -16.85 12.77
N PHE A 66 -13.34 -16.68 13.92
CA PHE A 66 -13.31 -17.69 14.98
C PHE A 66 -14.36 -17.48 16.09
N PHE A 67 -14.78 -16.24 16.35
CA PHE A 67 -15.58 -15.87 17.52
C PHE A 67 -16.88 -15.11 17.19
N GLY A 68 -17.24 -14.91 15.92
CA GLY A 68 -18.38 -14.06 15.58
C GLY A 68 -19.78 -14.61 15.92
N GLY A 69 -19.92 -15.89 16.29
CA GLY A 69 -21.21 -16.57 16.60
C GLY A 69 -22.26 -16.60 15.46
N ASP A 70 -23.37 -17.32 15.60
CA ASP A 70 -24.36 -17.46 14.50
C ASP A 70 -25.24 -16.20 14.23
N GLY A 71 -24.86 -15.05 14.78
CA GLY A 71 -25.62 -13.80 14.65
C GLY A 71 -25.37 -13.06 13.34
N PRO A 72 -26.30 -12.21 12.88
CA PRO A 72 -26.16 -11.45 11.65
C PRO A 72 -24.97 -10.46 11.67
N LEU A 73 -24.46 -10.09 12.86
CA LEU A 73 -23.28 -9.22 13.02
C LEU A 73 -21.92 -9.96 13.05
N HIS A 74 -21.87 -11.28 12.89
CA HIS A 74 -20.64 -12.10 12.96
C HIS A 74 -19.48 -11.52 12.12
N MET A 75 -19.79 -11.04 10.92
CA MET A 75 -18.79 -10.59 9.94
C MET A 75 -18.46 -9.09 10.00
N VAL A 76 -19.10 -8.33 10.89
CA VAL A 76 -18.90 -6.87 10.97
C VAL A 76 -17.46 -6.53 11.34
N GLY A 77 -16.85 -7.27 12.27
CA GLY A 77 -15.43 -7.08 12.63
C GLY A 77 -14.48 -7.36 11.46
N ALA A 78 -14.78 -8.37 10.63
CA ALA A 78 -14.03 -8.67 9.42
C ALA A 78 -14.13 -7.54 8.38
N TYR A 79 -15.33 -6.98 8.16
CA TYR A 79 -15.50 -5.88 7.21
C TYR A 79 -14.89 -4.57 7.70
N ILE A 80 -14.95 -4.28 9.01
CA ILE A 80 -14.22 -3.15 9.61
C ILE A 80 -12.72 -3.34 9.43
N GLY A 81 -12.20 -4.54 9.73
CA GLY A 81 -10.78 -4.86 9.54
C GLY A 81 -10.34 -4.71 8.07
N GLN A 82 -11.17 -5.16 7.14
CA GLN A 82 -10.96 -4.96 5.71
C GLN A 82 -10.95 -3.49 5.31
N LEU A 83 -11.87 -2.68 5.85
CA LEU A 83 -11.93 -1.24 5.59
C LEU A 83 -10.66 -0.54 6.09
N VAL A 84 -10.21 -0.87 7.30
CA VAL A 84 -8.97 -0.33 7.89
C VAL A 84 -7.77 -0.68 7.02
N ALA A 85 -7.66 -1.93 6.56
CA ALA A 85 -6.58 -2.35 5.66
C ALA A 85 -6.65 -1.64 4.29
N GLY A 86 -7.84 -1.50 3.70
CA GLY A 86 -8.04 -0.79 2.44
C GLY A 86 -7.65 0.69 2.54
N LEU A 87 -8.08 1.38 3.60
CA LEU A 87 -7.73 2.77 3.88
C LEU A 87 -6.22 2.93 4.12
N ALA A 88 -5.59 1.97 4.79
CA ALA A 88 -4.15 1.98 5.00
C ALA A 88 -3.39 1.92 3.67
N PHE A 89 -3.84 1.11 2.70
CA PHE A 89 -3.25 1.07 1.35
C PHE A 89 -3.51 2.31 0.49
N LEU A 90 -4.59 3.06 0.77
CA LEU A 90 -4.85 4.34 0.12
C LEU A 90 -4.00 5.47 0.69
N ALA A 91 -3.86 5.52 2.01
CA ALA A 91 -3.22 6.61 2.73
C ALA A 91 -1.68 6.48 2.74
N PHE A 92 -1.15 5.26 2.85
CA PHE A 92 0.28 5.03 3.03
C PHE A 92 0.95 4.48 1.76
N PRO A 93 2.22 4.84 1.52
CA PRO A 93 3.01 4.21 0.47
C PRO A 93 3.22 2.72 0.77
N TYR A 94 3.29 1.89 -0.26
CA TYR A 94 3.57 0.46 -0.13
C TYR A 94 4.95 0.27 0.53
N PRO A 95 5.06 -0.59 1.57
CA PRO A 95 6.26 -0.68 2.36
C PRO A 95 7.34 -1.34 1.52
N ILE A 96 8.50 -0.69 1.40
CA ILE A 96 9.59 -1.23 0.60
C ILE A 96 10.22 -2.40 1.36
N SER A 97 9.93 -3.63 0.93
CA SER A 97 10.52 -4.85 1.50
C SER A 97 11.81 -5.25 0.80
N SER A 98 11.91 -5.07 -0.53
CA SER A 98 13.15 -5.25 -1.29
C SER A 98 13.23 -4.25 -2.46
N PHE A 99 14.40 -3.63 -2.62
CA PHE A 99 14.65 -2.71 -3.73
C PHE A 99 14.88 -3.41 -5.07
N GLU A 100 15.08 -4.73 -5.09
CA GLU A 100 15.17 -5.50 -6.33
C GLU A 100 13.84 -5.51 -7.09
N THR A 101 12.72 -5.39 -6.38
CA THR A 101 11.39 -5.27 -6.97
C THR A 101 11.25 -4.00 -7.82
N PHE A 102 12.06 -2.96 -7.58
CA PHE A 102 12.03 -1.74 -8.39
C PHE A 102 12.82 -1.83 -9.70
N HIS A 103 13.67 -2.84 -9.86
CA HIS A 103 14.26 -3.15 -11.15
C HIS A 103 13.24 -3.76 -12.12
N SER A 104 12.22 -4.45 -11.60
CA SER A 104 11.14 -5.05 -12.42
C SER A 104 9.92 -4.14 -12.57
N MET A 105 9.52 -3.39 -11.53
CA MET A 105 8.37 -2.47 -11.55
C MET A 105 8.68 -1.12 -10.89
N SER A 106 8.40 -0.02 -11.57
CA SER A 106 8.63 1.34 -11.05
C SER A 106 7.75 1.71 -9.84
N ILE A 107 8.25 2.55 -8.93
CA ILE A 107 7.54 3.03 -7.72
C ILE A 107 6.14 3.56 -8.04
N SER A 108 6.01 4.38 -9.10
CA SER A 108 4.72 4.96 -9.49
C SER A 108 3.67 3.89 -9.83
N ARG A 109 4.08 2.84 -10.54
CA ARG A 109 3.19 1.74 -10.93
C ARG A 109 2.78 0.89 -9.73
N VAL A 110 3.72 0.57 -8.84
CA VAL A 110 3.41 -0.15 -7.59
C VAL A 110 2.43 0.66 -6.74
N THR A 111 2.70 1.95 -6.56
CA THR A 111 1.82 2.86 -5.80
C THR A 111 0.42 2.91 -6.39
N MET A 112 0.30 2.96 -7.73
CA MET A 112 -0.99 2.94 -8.42
C MET A 112 -1.75 1.63 -8.15
N ILE A 113 -1.08 0.48 -8.28
CA ILE A 113 -1.69 -0.84 -8.05
C ILE A 113 -2.13 -0.96 -6.59
N THR A 114 -1.28 -0.60 -5.63
CA THR A 114 -1.61 -0.66 -4.19
C THR A 114 -2.82 0.21 -3.87
N ARG A 115 -2.91 1.41 -4.45
CA ARG A 115 -4.07 2.28 -4.27
C ARG A 115 -5.34 1.73 -4.90
N LEU A 116 -5.26 1.11 -6.08
CA LEU A 116 -6.40 0.45 -6.71
C LEU A 116 -6.91 -0.71 -5.86
N ILE A 117 -6.01 -1.54 -5.35
CA ILE A 117 -6.37 -2.64 -4.43
C ILE A 117 -6.99 -2.09 -3.15
N GLY A 118 -6.38 -1.05 -2.55
CA GLY A 118 -6.92 -0.38 -1.36
C GLY A 118 -8.33 0.16 -1.60
N LEU A 119 -8.57 0.80 -2.75
CA LEU A 119 -9.88 1.31 -3.14
C LEU A 119 -10.92 0.18 -3.28
N LEU A 120 -10.56 -0.91 -3.97
CA LEU A 120 -11.44 -2.07 -4.12
C LEU A 120 -11.79 -2.70 -2.77
N LEU A 121 -10.81 -2.83 -1.87
CA LEU A 121 -11.02 -3.35 -0.51
C LEU A 121 -11.92 -2.43 0.33
N SER A 122 -11.71 -1.11 0.27
CA SER A 122 -12.53 -0.15 1.01
C SER A 122 -13.96 -0.09 0.49
N VAL A 123 -14.16 -0.05 -0.83
CA VAL A 123 -15.50 -0.02 -1.43
C VAL A 123 -16.26 -1.31 -1.11
N SER A 124 -15.63 -2.46 -1.30
CA SER A 124 -16.27 -3.74 -0.98
C SER A 124 -16.59 -3.88 0.51
N ALA A 125 -15.71 -3.41 1.41
CA ALA A 125 -15.97 -3.42 2.85
C ALA A 125 -17.19 -2.55 3.22
N VAL A 126 -17.31 -1.35 2.63
CA VAL A 126 -18.46 -0.47 2.88
C VAL A 126 -19.75 -1.11 2.36
N VAL A 127 -19.74 -1.67 1.15
CA VAL A 127 -20.91 -2.36 0.59
C VAL A 127 -21.34 -3.52 1.49
N LEU A 128 -20.39 -4.35 1.93
CA LEU A 128 -20.68 -5.49 2.81
C LEU A 128 -21.22 -5.03 4.17
N LEU A 129 -20.63 -4.00 4.78
CA LEU A 129 -21.15 -3.43 6.03
C LEU A 129 -22.58 -2.93 5.88
N VAL A 130 -22.90 -2.20 4.81
CA VAL A 130 -24.25 -1.70 4.56
C VAL A 130 -25.23 -2.86 4.39
N LEU A 131 -24.88 -3.87 3.59
CA LEU A 131 -25.72 -5.06 3.40
C LEU A 131 -25.95 -5.82 4.70
N THR A 132 -24.93 -5.95 5.56
CA THR A 132 -25.06 -6.63 6.85
C THR A 132 -25.92 -5.84 7.83
N VAL A 133 -25.82 -4.51 7.85
CA VAL A 133 -26.60 -3.67 8.78
C VAL A 133 -28.04 -3.48 8.31
N TRP A 134 -28.29 -3.40 7.01
CA TRP A 134 -29.64 -3.24 6.46
C TRP A 134 -30.37 -4.57 6.23
N GLY A 135 -29.62 -5.67 6.09
CA GLY A 135 -30.18 -7.02 5.95
C GLY A 135 -30.38 -7.77 7.25
N ALA A 136 -29.86 -7.25 8.38
CA ALA A 136 -30.10 -7.74 9.74
C ALA A 136 -31.37 -7.11 10.34
#